data_AF-A0A0S8ECH6-F1
#
_entry.id   AF-A0A0S8ECH6-F1
#
_cell.length_a   1.000
_cell.length_b   1.000
_cell.length_c   1.000
_cell.angle_alpha   90.00
_cell.angle_beta   90.00
_cell.angle_gamma   90.00
#
_symmetry.space_group_name_H-M   'P 1'
#
loop_
_entity.id
_entity.type
_entity.pdbx_description
1 polymer ?
#
loop_
_entity_poly.entity_id
_entity_poly.type
_entity_poly.pdbx_seq_one_letter_code
_entity_poly.pdbx_strand_id
1 'polypeptide(L)'
;MKLGDFYTTAIEIGINNDPRTKDAVLQELARRKQAFDELSARDRELFDTESLRNPYSDSRILHGHAEHDVQNILAGIDIDVGEILLADTLRSKGTKIDLLLSHHPSGKALADLYSVMSMQSDILHLYGVPINIAESLMDVRIKEIERKLMPVNHARAIDAARLLDIPFLCLHTPADNMVAHHLQQLFDRENPYSLADVVDILRTIPEYRNAGLNGAGPQIMLGTTTRKAGKIFVDMTGGTEGAREIFESLTNGGVSTIVAMHLSEEHRKEAEKNHLNVVIAGHISSDNLGVNLLLDELAKDHSFEILECSGFRRFSRLEKRSE
;
A
#
# COMPACT_ATOMS: atom_id res chain seq x y z
N MET A 1 -15.52 16.01 -6.69
CA MET A 1 -15.63 14.74 -7.44
C MET A 1 -16.55 13.81 -6.66
N LYS A 2 -17.31 12.90 -7.29
CA LYS A 2 -18.10 11.91 -6.53
C LYS A 2 -17.19 10.89 -5.84
N LEU A 3 -17.54 10.42 -4.65
CA LEU A 3 -16.76 9.45 -3.90
C LEU A 3 -16.56 8.13 -4.67
N GLY A 4 -17.60 7.69 -5.40
CA GLY A 4 -17.51 6.50 -6.25
C GLY A 4 -16.50 6.64 -7.39
N ASP A 5 -16.46 7.82 -8.03
CA ASP A 5 -15.50 8.14 -9.10
C ASP A 5 -14.09 8.25 -8.54
N PHE A 6 -13.94 8.90 -7.38
CA PHE A 6 -12.66 9.02 -6.67
C PHE A 6 -12.07 7.64 -6.38
N TYR A 7 -12.88 6.77 -5.79
CA TYR A 7 -12.49 5.41 -5.46
C TYR A 7 -12.14 4.60 -6.71
N THR A 8 -13.01 4.60 -7.73
CA THR A 8 -12.79 3.82 -8.97
C THR A 8 -11.52 4.28 -9.69
N THR A 9 -11.30 5.59 -9.79
CA THR A 9 -10.10 6.17 -10.40
C THR A 9 -8.85 5.77 -9.61
N ALA A 10 -8.90 5.79 -8.28
CA ALA A 10 -7.78 5.37 -7.44
C ALA A 10 -7.40 3.89 -7.65
N ILE A 11 -8.40 3.01 -7.76
CA ILE A 11 -8.17 1.59 -8.08
C ILE A 11 -7.55 1.44 -9.47
N GLU A 12 -8.06 2.15 -10.48
CA GLU A 12 -7.50 2.11 -11.84
C GLU A 12 -6.04 2.59 -11.90
N ILE A 13 -5.71 3.67 -11.18
CA ILE A 13 -4.33 4.15 -11.04
C ILE A 13 -3.46 3.06 -10.38
N GLY A 14 -3.94 2.43 -9.31
CA GLY A 14 -3.25 1.33 -8.65
C GLY A 14 -3.02 0.11 -9.56
N ILE A 15 -3.98 -0.24 -10.42
CA ILE A 15 -3.86 -1.31 -11.44
C ILE A 15 -2.80 -0.95 -12.49
N ASN A 16 -2.78 0.30 -12.96
CA ASN A 16 -1.81 0.73 -13.96
C ASN A 16 -0.36 0.74 -13.43
N ASN A 17 -0.18 0.80 -12.10
CA ASN A 17 1.11 0.77 -11.42
C ASN A 17 1.40 -0.58 -10.72
N ASP A 18 0.56 -1.61 -10.91
CA ASP A 18 0.80 -2.92 -10.30
C ASP A 18 2.07 -3.57 -10.88
N PRO A 19 3.03 -4.03 -10.05
CA PRO A 19 4.26 -4.66 -10.54
C PRO A 19 4.03 -5.89 -11.42
N ARG A 20 2.89 -6.57 -11.28
CA ARG A 20 2.50 -7.73 -12.09
C ARG A 20 2.07 -7.37 -13.50
N THR A 21 1.92 -6.07 -13.81
CA THR A 21 1.31 -5.49 -15.01
C THR A 21 -0.21 -5.53 -15.02
N LYS A 22 -0.80 -4.55 -15.72
CA LYS A 22 -2.25 -4.43 -15.92
C LYS A 22 -2.89 -5.69 -16.51
N ASP A 23 -2.23 -6.32 -17.48
CA ASP A 23 -2.78 -7.50 -18.15
C ASP A 23 -2.92 -8.69 -17.19
N ALA A 24 -1.93 -8.91 -16.31
CA ALA A 24 -2.01 -9.96 -15.30
C ALA A 24 -3.16 -9.72 -14.32
N VAL A 25 -3.33 -8.48 -13.87
CA VAL A 25 -4.42 -8.08 -12.97
C VAL A 25 -5.80 -8.29 -13.63
N LEU A 26 -5.95 -7.89 -14.89
CA LEU A 26 -7.20 -8.10 -15.63
C LEU A 26 -7.51 -9.58 -15.84
N GLN A 27 -6.50 -10.42 -16.06
CA GLN A 27 -6.67 -11.88 -16.12
C GLN A 27 -7.11 -12.47 -14.78
N GLU A 28 -6.58 -11.96 -13.66
CA GLU A 28 -7.03 -12.37 -12.32
C GLU A 28 -8.51 -12.00 -12.09
N LEU A 29 -8.91 -10.77 -12.42
CA LEU A 29 -10.30 -10.33 -12.31
C LEU A 29 -11.24 -11.16 -13.19
N ALA A 30 -10.81 -11.51 -14.41
CA ALA A 30 -11.57 -12.38 -15.31
C ALA A 30 -11.77 -13.78 -14.74
N ARG A 31 -10.71 -14.38 -14.16
CA ARG A 31 -10.79 -15.68 -13.46
C ARG A 31 -11.74 -15.62 -12.27
N ARG A 32 -11.66 -14.55 -11.46
CA ARG A 32 -12.54 -14.34 -10.32
C ARG A 32 -14.00 -14.20 -10.73
N LYS A 33 -14.26 -13.52 -11.84
CA LYS A 33 -15.61 -13.42 -12.43
C LYS A 33 -16.15 -14.78 -12.88
N GLN A 34 -15.34 -15.60 -13.53
CA GLN A 34 -15.73 -16.98 -13.87
C GLN A 34 -16.07 -17.79 -12.62
N ALA A 35 -15.23 -17.73 -11.58
CA ALA A 35 -15.50 -18.42 -10.32
C ALA A 35 -16.82 -17.95 -9.67
N PHE A 36 -17.10 -16.64 -9.70
CA PHE A 36 -18.38 -16.08 -9.24
C PHE A 36 -19.58 -16.60 -10.04
N ASP A 37 -19.43 -16.75 -11.35
CA ASP A 37 -20.49 -17.26 -12.23
C ASP A 37 -20.81 -18.74 -11.99
N GLU A 38 -19.89 -19.49 -11.38
CA GLU A 38 -20.06 -20.89 -10.99
C GLU A 38 -20.61 -21.07 -9.55
N LEU A 39 -20.67 -19.99 -8.75
CA LEU A 39 -21.15 -20.06 -7.38
C LEU A 39 -22.65 -20.41 -7.30
N SER A 40 -22.98 -21.19 -6.29
CA SER A 40 -24.37 -21.46 -5.91
C SER A 40 -25.08 -20.16 -5.48
N ALA A 41 -26.41 -20.13 -5.56
CA ALA A 41 -27.18 -18.96 -5.12
C ALA A 41 -26.88 -18.57 -3.66
N ARG A 42 -26.66 -19.55 -2.80
CA ARG A 42 -26.32 -19.35 -1.38
C ARG A 42 -24.94 -18.70 -1.22
N ASP A 43 -23.95 -19.16 -1.97
CA ASP A 43 -22.58 -18.64 -1.84
C ASP A 43 -22.45 -17.24 -2.46
N ARG A 44 -23.27 -16.93 -3.48
CA ARG A 44 -23.34 -15.58 -4.07
C ARG A 44 -23.82 -14.51 -3.09
N GLU A 45 -24.69 -14.86 -2.13
CA GLU A 45 -25.17 -13.90 -1.12
C GLU A 45 -24.05 -13.43 -0.17
N LEU A 46 -23.05 -14.28 0.06
CA LEU A 46 -21.92 -13.99 0.94
C LEU A 46 -20.69 -13.47 0.18
N PHE A 47 -20.74 -13.48 -1.15
CA PHE A 47 -19.62 -13.11 -2.00
C PHE A 47 -19.39 -11.59 -2.02
N ASP A 48 -18.13 -11.17 -1.93
CA ASP A 48 -17.77 -9.76 -2.06
C ASP A 48 -17.78 -9.32 -3.54
N THR A 49 -18.92 -8.82 -4.01
CA THR A 49 -19.07 -8.36 -5.41
C THR A 49 -18.15 -7.19 -5.79
N GLU A 50 -17.57 -6.48 -4.82
CA GLU A 50 -16.54 -5.46 -5.09
C GLU A 50 -15.27 -6.08 -5.68
N SER A 51 -14.93 -7.29 -5.25
CA SER A 51 -13.74 -8.03 -5.70
C SER A 51 -13.73 -8.35 -7.20
N LEU A 52 -14.88 -8.22 -7.88
CA LEU A 52 -15.03 -8.41 -9.33
C LEU A 52 -14.48 -7.24 -10.16
N ARG A 53 -14.30 -6.07 -9.54
CA ARG A 53 -13.81 -4.84 -10.18
C ARG A 53 -12.59 -4.26 -9.47
N ASN A 54 -12.42 -4.58 -8.19
CA ASN A 54 -11.28 -4.18 -7.40
C ASN A 54 -10.44 -5.44 -7.07
N PRO A 55 -9.20 -5.54 -7.56
CA PRO A 55 -8.33 -6.67 -7.25
C PRO A 55 -7.77 -6.61 -5.81
N TYR A 56 -7.85 -5.46 -5.14
CA TYR A 56 -7.21 -5.19 -3.85
C TYR A 56 -8.23 -5.18 -2.71
N SER A 57 -8.36 -6.30 -1.99
CA SER A 57 -9.33 -6.46 -0.90
C SER A 57 -9.15 -5.49 0.27
N ASP A 58 -7.93 -4.96 0.42
CA ASP A 58 -7.50 -4.06 1.48
C ASP A 58 -7.82 -2.58 1.21
N SER A 59 -8.50 -2.26 0.12
CA SER A 59 -8.74 -0.87 -0.32
C SER A 59 -10.17 -0.68 -0.78
N ARG A 60 -10.96 0.10 -0.02
CA ARG A 60 -12.39 0.28 -0.31
C ARG A 60 -13.03 1.46 0.40
N ILE A 61 -14.21 1.87 -0.09
CA ILE A 61 -15.12 2.74 0.66
C ILE A 61 -15.62 1.95 1.88
N LEU A 62 -15.21 2.38 3.07
CA LEU A 62 -15.55 1.75 4.34
C LEU A 62 -16.90 2.25 4.88
N HIS A 63 -17.22 3.52 4.62
CA HIS A 63 -18.50 4.13 4.94
C HIS A 63 -18.79 5.31 3.99
N GLY A 64 -20.06 5.54 3.66
CA GLY A 64 -20.51 6.65 2.82
C GLY A 64 -21.17 6.21 1.51
N HIS A 65 -21.88 7.14 0.86
CA HIS A 65 -22.55 6.91 -0.42
C HIS A 65 -21.65 7.30 -1.59
N ALA A 66 -21.65 6.50 -2.67
CA ALA A 66 -20.87 6.79 -3.88
C ALA A 66 -21.15 8.17 -4.50
N GLU A 67 -22.38 8.67 -4.33
CA GLU A 67 -22.82 9.98 -4.84
C GLU A 67 -22.39 11.17 -3.97
N HIS A 68 -21.67 10.95 -2.86
CA HIS A 68 -21.18 12.03 -2.01
C HIS A 68 -20.12 12.87 -2.73
N ASP A 69 -20.21 14.20 -2.60
CA ASP A 69 -19.23 15.12 -3.19
C ASP A 69 -17.99 15.23 -2.30
N VAL A 70 -16.83 14.89 -2.85
CA VAL A 70 -15.53 14.99 -2.19
C VAL A 70 -14.80 16.23 -2.70
N GLN A 71 -14.46 17.13 -1.78
CA GLN A 71 -13.56 18.27 -2.01
C GLN A 71 -12.55 18.45 -0.87
N ASN A 72 -12.98 18.30 0.39
CA ASN A 72 -12.15 18.50 1.58
C ASN A 72 -11.86 17.14 2.24
N ILE A 73 -10.59 16.74 2.25
CA ILE A 73 -10.14 15.41 2.69
C ILE A 73 -9.30 15.58 3.96
N LEU A 74 -9.64 14.86 5.02
CA LEU A 74 -8.71 14.60 6.13
C LEU A 74 -7.96 13.30 5.81
N ALA A 75 -6.68 13.41 5.49
CA ALA A 75 -5.84 12.27 5.11
C ALA A 75 -4.85 11.93 6.23
N GLY A 76 -4.76 10.63 6.54
CA GLY A 76 -3.82 10.08 7.52
C GLY A 76 -3.33 8.70 7.11
N ILE A 77 -2.19 8.28 7.66
CA ILE A 77 -1.72 6.90 7.48
C ILE A 77 -2.63 5.96 8.26
N ASP A 78 -2.82 6.24 9.55
CA ASP A 78 -3.76 5.54 10.43
C ASP A 78 -4.96 6.43 10.73
N ILE A 79 -6.18 5.95 10.47
CA ILE A 79 -7.42 6.58 10.92
C ILE A 79 -8.21 5.57 11.75
N ASP A 80 -8.26 5.79 13.05
CA ASP A 80 -9.14 5.04 13.98
C ASP A 80 -10.10 6.02 14.68
N VAL A 81 -10.81 5.56 15.70
CA VAL A 81 -11.80 6.35 16.46
C VAL A 81 -11.24 7.71 16.91
N GLY A 82 -9.95 7.80 17.26
CA GLY A 82 -9.31 9.04 17.69
C GLY A 82 -9.30 10.12 16.60
N GLU A 83 -8.85 9.77 15.40
CA GLU A 83 -8.79 10.67 14.25
C GLU A 83 -10.19 11.02 13.74
N ILE A 84 -11.14 10.07 13.81
CA ILE A 84 -12.54 10.32 13.46
C ILE A 84 -13.16 11.36 14.41
N LEU A 85 -12.94 11.24 15.72
CA LEU A 85 -13.41 12.23 16.70
C LEU A 85 -12.71 13.59 16.55
N LEU A 86 -11.44 13.59 16.16
CA LEU A 86 -10.71 14.81 15.79
C LEU A 86 -11.38 15.48 14.58
N ALA A 87 -11.73 14.71 13.54
CA ALA A 87 -12.41 15.22 12.36
C ALA A 87 -13.77 15.86 12.72
N ASP A 88 -14.57 15.19 13.55
CA ASP A 88 -15.84 15.74 14.03
C ASP A 88 -15.66 17.03 14.84
N THR A 89 -14.64 17.06 15.72
CA THR A 89 -14.28 18.26 16.47
C THR A 89 -13.87 19.42 15.56
N LEU A 90 -13.15 19.14 14.46
CA LEU A 90 -12.78 20.15 13.47
C LEU A 90 -14.01 20.63 12.68
N ARG A 91 -14.91 19.71 12.28
CA ARG A 91 -16.19 20.04 11.61
C ARG A 91 -17.06 20.95 12.47
N SER A 92 -17.22 20.65 13.76
CA SER A 92 -17.97 21.50 14.70
C SER A 92 -17.35 22.89 14.90
N LYS A 93 -16.05 23.05 14.63
CA LYS A 93 -15.32 24.34 14.65
C LYS A 93 -15.34 25.05 13.30
N GLY A 94 -16.01 24.51 12.29
CA GLY A 94 -16.20 25.12 10.97
C GLY A 94 -15.22 24.66 9.89
N THR A 95 -14.31 23.73 10.18
CA THR A 95 -13.47 23.12 9.14
C THR A 95 -14.31 22.16 8.29
N LYS A 96 -14.34 22.36 6.97
CA LYS A 96 -15.01 21.42 6.07
C LYS A 96 -14.19 20.15 5.94
N ILE A 97 -14.82 19.01 6.15
CA ILE A 97 -14.25 17.66 5.95
C ILE A 97 -15.38 16.81 5.37
N ASP A 98 -15.21 16.42 4.12
CA ASP A 98 -16.18 15.64 3.34
C ASP A 98 -15.78 14.16 3.31
N LEU A 99 -14.49 13.86 3.50
CA LEU A 99 -13.95 12.51 3.44
C LEU A 99 -12.81 12.32 4.45
N LEU A 100 -12.84 11.19 5.16
CA LEU A 100 -11.70 10.61 5.83
C LEU A 100 -10.99 9.66 4.87
N LEU A 101 -9.69 9.85 4.67
CA LEU A 101 -8.86 8.98 3.86
C LEU A 101 -7.79 8.34 4.75
N SER A 102 -7.84 7.01 4.91
CA SER A 102 -6.74 6.25 5.51
C SER A 102 -5.89 5.55 4.44
N HIS A 103 -4.61 5.42 4.74
CA HIS A 103 -3.77 4.47 4.03
C HIS A 103 -3.99 3.06 4.59
N HIS A 104 -3.76 2.86 5.89
CA HIS A 104 -3.88 1.53 6.48
C HIS A 104 -5.34 1.05 6.52
N PRO A 105 -5.58 -0.26 6.31
CA PRO A 105 -6.92 -0.83 6.29
C PRO A 105 -7.63 -0.76 7.64
N SER A 106 -8.95 -0.60 7.56
CA SER A 106 -9.89 -0.73 8.67
C SER A 106 -11.11 -1.52 8.22
N GLY A 107 -11.95 -1.98 9.15
CA GLY A 107 -13.20 -2.64 8.76
C GLY A 107 -13.00 -3.89 7.93
N LYS A 108 -13.85 -4.02 6.91
CA LYS A 108 -13.82 -5.14 5.97
C LYS A 108 -12.52 -5.21 5.17
N ALA A 109 -11.90 -4.06 4.87
CA ALA A 109 -10.60 -4.03 4.19
C ALA A 109 -9.51 -4.69 5.04
N LEU A 110 -9.48 -4.40 6.34
CA LEU A 110 -8.55 -5.07 7.26
C LEU A 110 -8.87 -6.54 7.44
N ALA A 111 -10.16 -6.90 7.55
CA ALA A 111 -10.59 -8.28 7.70
C ALA A 111 -10.15 -9.16 6.53
N ASP A 112 -10.09 -8.60 5.32
CA ASP A 112 -9.74 -9.31 4.08
C ASP A 112 -8.33 -8.96 3.55
N LEU A 113 -7.49 -8.32 4.38
CA LEU A 113 -6.12 -7.94 4.01
C LEU A 113 -5.30 -9.15 3.54
N TYR A 114 -5.48 -10.31 4.16
CA TYR A 114 -4.73 -11.52 3.80
C TYR A 114 -4.94 -11.97 2.35
N SER A 115 -6.10 -11.65 1.75
CA SER A 115 -6.43 -12.05 0.37
C SER A 115 -5.56 -11.35 -0.67
N VAL A 116 -5.19 -10.08 -0.44
CA VAL A 116 -4.34 -9.32 -1.37
C VAL A 116 -2.92 -9.89 -1.43
N MET A 117 -2.44 -10.52 -0.36
CA MET A 117 -1.08 -11.06 -0.27
C MET A 117 -0.79 -12.15 -1.30
N SER A 118 -1.82 -12.79 -1.89
CA SER A 118 -1.65 -13.76 -2.97
C SER A 118 -0.88 -13.17 -4.17
N MET A 119 -1.00 -11.86 -4.41
CA MET A 119 -0.27 -11.16 -5.47
C MET A 119 1.25 -11.20 -5.27
N GLN A 120 1.74 -11.37 -4.04
CA GLN A 120 3.17 -11.45 -3.76
C GLN A 120 3.81 -12.63 -4.50
N SER A 121 3.09 -13.74 -4.70
CA SER A 121 3.62 -14.91 -5.42
C SER A 121 4.02 -14.55 -6.86
N ASP A 122 3.18 -13.79 -7.55
CA ASP A 122 3.45 -13.31 -8.91
C ASP A 122 4.61 -12.31 -8.92
N ILE A 123 4.66 -11.40 -7.94
CA ILE A 123 5.75 -10.41 -7.82
C ILE A 123 7.08 -11.14 -7.60
N LEU A 124 7.15 -12.06 -6.65
CA LEU A 124 8.34 -12.86 -6.36
C LEU A 124 8.80 -13.66 -7.59
N HIS A 125 7.85 -14.13 -8.40
CA HIS A 125 8.16 -14.81 -9.65
C HIS A 125 8.91 -13.92 -10.65
N LEU A 126 8.53 -12.64 -10.78
CA LEU A 126 9.26 -11.66 -11.59
C LEU A 126 10.71 -11.48 -11.13
N TYR A 127 10.98 -11.71 -9.84
CA TYR A 127 12.32 -11.60 -9.27
C TYR A 127 13.14 -12.89 -9.29
N GLY A 128 12.63 -13.94 -9.94
CA GLY A 128 13.38 -15.18 -10.20
C GLY A 128 13.04 -16.33 -9.24
N VAL A 129 12.02 -16.17 -8.39
CA VAL A 129 11.51 -17.28 -7.59
C VAL A 129 10.62 -18.18 -8.46
N PRO A 130 10.80 -19.52 -8.45
CA PRO A 130 9.85 -20.41 -9.11
C PRO A 130 8.44 -20.25 -8.55
N ILE A 131 7.43 -20.09 -9.42
CA ILE A 131 6.06 -19.75 -9.00
C ILE A 131 5.49 -20.74 -7.98
N ASN A 132 5.71 -22.04 -8.16
CA ASN A 132 5.25 -23.08 -7.24
C ASN A 132 5.87 -22.98 -5.84
N ILE A 133 7.10 -22.45 -5.73
CA ILE A 133 7.75 -22.19 -4.44
C ILE A 133 7.14 -20.95 -3.80
N ALA A 134 6.95 -19.88 -4.58
CA ALA A 134 6.34 -18.64 -4.09
C ALA A 134 4.92 -18.89 -3.56
N GLU A 135 4.06 -19.55 -4.34
CA GLU A 135 2.71 -19.93 -3.95
C GLU A 135 2.70 -20.80 -2.68
N SER A 136 3.54 -21.83 -2.61
CA SER A 136 3.57 -22.73 -1.45
C SER A 136 3.98 -22.03 -0.15
N LEU A 137 4.89 -21.06 -0.20
CA LEU A 137 5.32 -20.31 0.99
C LEU A 137 4.28 -19.25 1.37
N MET A 138 3.72 -18.57 0.35
CA MET A 138 2.69 -17.56 0.57
C MET A 138 1.40 -18.17 1.11
N ASP A 139 0.99 -19.36 0.69
CA ASP A 139 -0.19 -20.06 1.25
C ASP A 139 -0.10 -20.25 2.76
N VAL A 140 1.08 -20.58 3.28
CA VAL A 140 1.31 -20.73 4.72
C VAL A 140 1.19 -19.36 5.39
N ARG A 141 1.86 -18.36 4.84
CA ARG A 141 1.90 -17.00 5.38
C ARG A 141 0.50 -16.35 5.38
N ILE A 142 -0.24 -16.46 4.30
CA ILE A 142 -1.60 -15.94 4.15
C ILE A 142 -2.49 -16.49 5.25
N LYS A 143 -2.46 -17.81 5.49
CA LYS A 143 -3.24 -18.44 6.57
C LYS A 143 -2.81 -17.98 7.96
N GLU A 144 -1.53 -17.66 8.17
CA GLU A 144 -1.07 -17.07 9.43
C GLU A 144 -1.67 -15.67 9.66
N ILE A 145 -1.65 -14.83 8.63
CA ILE A 145 -2.21 -13.48 8.70
C ILE A 145 -3.73 -13.53 8.87
N GLU A 146 -4.43 -14.40 8.12
CA GLU A 146 -5.86 -14.65 8.29
C GLU A 146 -6.20 -14.96 9.76
N ARG A 147 -5.52 -15.94 10.38
CA ARG A 147 -5.73 -16.30 11.79
C ARG A 147 -5.43 -15.17 12.76
N LYS A 148 -4.43 -14.32 12.46
CA LYS A 148 -4.10 -13.15 13.29
C LYS A 148 -5.17 -12.07 13.22
N LEU A 149 -5.84 -11.93 12.08
CA LEU A 149 -6.88 -10.93 11.86
C LEU A 149 -8.25 -11.37 12.38
N MET A 150 -8.56 -12.66 12.35
CA MET A 150 -9.83 -13.23 12.84
C MET A 150 -10.36 -12.67 14.18
N PRO A 151 -9.55 -12.50 15.25
CA PRO A 151 -10.06 -12.01 16.53
C PRO A 151 -10.17 -10.47 16.62
N VAL A 152 -9.77 -9.73 15.59
CA VAL A 152 -9.76 -8.26 15.62
C VAL A 152 -11.19 -7.73 15.55
N ASN A 153 -11.49 -6.69 16.33
CA ASN A 153 -12.76 -5.99 16.21
C ASN A 153 -12.72 -5.03 15.01
N HIS A 154 -13.12 -5.53 13.85
CA HIS A 154 -13.12 -4.77 12.60
C HIS A 154 -14.15 -3.62 12.59
N ALA A 155 -15.18 -3.64 13.43
CA ALA A 155 -16.26 -2.66 13.36
C ALA A 155 -15.92 -1.30 13.99
N ARG A 156 -14.88 -1.21 14.84
CA ARG A 156 -14.65 -0.04 15.72
C ARG A 156 -14.62 1.32 15.00
N ALA A 157 -13.69 1.48 14.05
CA ALA A 157 -13.56 2.72 13.31
C ALA A 157 -14.76 2.96 12.40
N ILE A 158 -15.33 1.89 11.83
CA ILE A 158 -16.46 1.97 10.89
C ILE A 158 -17.73 2.45 11.59
N ASP A 159 -18.01 1.93 12.79
CA ASP A 159 -19.15 2.37 13.58
C ASP A 159 -18.99 3.82 14.05
N ALA A 160 -17.79 4.26 14.40
CA ALA A 160 -17.54 5.66 14.74
C ALA A 160 -17.84 6.59 13.53
N ALA A 161 -17.29 6.26 12.35
CA ALA A 161 -17.55 7.01 11.12
C ALA A 161 -19.04 7.01 10.76
N ARG A 162 -19.73 5.86 10.91
CA ARG A 162 -21.17 5.71 10.64
C ARG A 162 -22.04 6.52 11.60
N LEU A 163 -21.70 6.54 12.90
CA LEU A 163 -22.48 7.27 13.90
C LEU A 163 -22.32 8.79 13.75
N LEU A 164 -21.19 9.25 13.23
CA LEU A 164 -20.89 10.66 12.98
C LEU A 164 -21.19 11.10 11.53
N ASP A 165 -21.67 10.16 10.70
CA ASP A 165 -21.99 10.33 9.29
C ASP A 165 -20.86 11.03 8.52
N ILE A 166 -19.65 10.47 8.63
CA ILE A 166 -18.45 10.96 7.94
C ILE A 166 -17.99 9.90 6.94
N PRO A 167 -18.05 10.16 5.62
CA PRO A 167 -17.52 9.24 4.63
C PRO A 167 -16.07 8.85 4.93
N PHE A 168 -15.78 7.56 4.77
CA PHE A 168 -14.49 6.97 5.13
C PHE A 168 -14.04 6.02 4.02
N LEU A 169 -12.89 6.30 3.44
CA LEU A 169 -12.24 5.54 2.38
C LEU A 169 -10.85 5.07 2.85
N CYS A 170 -10.49 3.84 2.48
CA CYS A 170 -9.14 3.32 2.63
C CYS A 170 -8.54 3.01 1.25
N LEU A 171 -7.29 3.46 1.04
CA LEU A 171 -6.49 3.17 -0.15
C LEU A 171 -5.09 2.68 0.29
N HIS A 172 -4.95 1.36 0.36
CA HIS A 172 -3.74 0.68 0.80
C HIS A 172 -2.90 0.21 -0.41
N THR A 173 -3.10 -1.03 -0.90
CA THR A 173 -2.31 -1.57 -2.04
C THR A 173 -2.23 -0.66 -3.28
N PRO A 174 -3.28 0.11 -3.69
CA PRO A 174 -3.14 1.08 -4.77
C PRO A 174 -2.04 2.12 -4.52
N ALA A 175 -1.90 2.62 -3.29
CA ALA A 175 -0.85 3.55 -2.91
C ALA A 175 0.51 2.85 -2.81
N ASP A 176 0.57 1.63 -2.28
CA ASP A 176 1.79 0.81 -2.23
C ASP A 176 2.35 0.50 -3.61
N ASN A 177 1.47 0.19 -4.56
CA ASN A 177 1.84 0.00 -5.96
C ASN A 177 2.50 1.26 -6.55
N MET A 178 2.03 2.46 -6.17
CA MET A 178 2.70 3.71 -6.59
C MET A 178 4.13 3.77 -6.08
N VAL A 179 4.37 3.42 -4.81
CA VAL A 179 5.72 3.43 -4.21
C VAL A 179 6.61 2.40 -4.89
N ALA A 180 6.14 1.15 -4.93
CA ALA A 180 6.90 0.03 -5.48
C ALA A 180 7.28 0.32 -6.94
N HIS A 181 6.34 0.77 -7.76
CA HIS A 181 6.58 1.12 -9.15
C HIS A 181 7.56 2.29 -9.29
N HIS A 182 7.31 3.39 -8.58
CA HIS A 182 8.13 4.60 -8.66
C HIS A 182 9.58 4.34 -8.28
N LEU A 183 9.80 3.66 -7.15
CA LEU A 183 11.15 3.37 -6.66
C LEU A 183 11.85 2.31 -7.49
N GLN A 184 11.15 1.27 -7.95
CA GLN A 184 11.77 0.26 -8.81
C GLN A 184 12.27 0.91 -10.11
N GLN A 185 11.44 1.73 -10.77
CA GLN A 185 11.85 2.47 -11.96
C GLN A 185 13.00 3.45 -11.69
N LEU A 186 12.98 4.11 -10.53
CA LEU A 186 14.05 5.01 -10.13
C LEU A 186 15.38 4.25 -9.99
N PHE A 187 15.40 3.14 -9.26
CA PHE A 187 16.63 2.35 -9.07
C PHE A 187 17.10 1.67 -10.35
N ASP A 188 16.18 1.19 -11.19
CA ASP A 188 16.54 0.59 -12.49
C ASP A 188 17.17 1.64 -13.43
N ARG A 189 16.68 2.88 -13.40
CA ARG A 189 17.20 3.99 -14.21
C ARG A 189 18.54 4.52 -13.69
N GLU A 190 18.62 4.81 -12.39
CA GLU A 190 19.83 5.39 -11.78
C GLU A 190 20.94 4.35 -11.61
N ASN A 191 20.58 3.06 -11.52
CA ASN A 191 21.47 1.91 -11.39
C ASN A 191 22.58 2.13 -10.34
N PRO A 192 22.20 2.33 -9.05
CA PRO A 192 23.15 2.67 -8.00
C PRO A 192 24.24 1.60 -7.84
N TYR A 193 25.48 2.04 -7.70
CA TYR A 193 26.60 1.12 -7.58
C TYR A 193 26.68 0.49 -6.19
N SER A 194 26.44 1.27 -5.14
CA SER A 194 26.61 0.89 -3.74
C SER A 194 25.34 1.12 -2.89
N LEU A 195 25.31 0.54 -1.68
CA LEU A 195 24.22 0.78 -0.74
C LEU A 195 24.18 2.24 -0.24
N ALA A 196 25.32 2.93 -0.21
CA ALA A 196 25.33 4.38 0.05
C ALA A 196 24.56 5.13 -1.04
N ASP A 197 24.77 4.80 -2.32
CA ASP A 197 24.07 5.44 -3.44
C ASP A 197 22.55 5.21 -3.36
N VAL A 198 22.10 4.01 -2.96
CA VAL A 198 20.68 3.71 -2.73
C VAL A 198 20.08 4.66 -1.69
N VAL A 199 20.75 4.83 -0.55
CA VAL A 199 20.30 5.72 0.53
C VAL A 199 20.31 7.18 0.08
N ASP A 200 21.33 7.61 -0.67
CA ASP A 200 21.44 8.98 -1.16
C ASP A 200 20.36 9.30 -2.20
N ILE A 201 20.03 8.36 -3.10
CA ILE A 201 18.88 8.47 -4.01
C ILE A 201 17.59 8.65 -3.22
N LEU A 202 17.31 7.79 -2.22
CA LEU A 202 16.10 7.92 -1.40
C LEU A 202 16.02 9.29 -0.74
N ARG A 203 17.12 9.83 -0.21
CA ARG A 203 17.19 11.16 0.42
C ARG A 203 16.93 12.33 -0.54
N THR A 204 16.97 12.11 -1.86
CA THR A 204 16.56 13.14 -2.82
C THR A 204 15.04 13.36 -2.82
N ILE A 205 14.28 12.33 -2.45
CA ILE A 205 12.81 12.35 -2.44
C ILE A 205 12.30 13.12 -1.20
N PRO A 206 11.36 14.08 -1.36
CA PRO A 206 10.89 14.93 -0.26
C PRO A 206 10.39 14.18 0.97
N GLU A 207 9.64 13.10 0.76
CA GLU A 207 9.04 12.26 1.81
C GLU A 207 10.12 11.64 2.70
N TYR A 208 11.12 11.00 2.09
CA TYR A 208 12.25 10.40 2.81
C TYR A 208 13.19 11.44 3.43
N ARG A 209 13.38 12.59 2.78
CA ARG A 209 14.11 13.72 3.35
C ARG A 209 13.43 14.24 4.61
N ASN A 210 12.11 14.42 4.57
CA ASN A 210 11.32 14.86 5.72
C ASN A 210 11.41 13.85 6.87
N ALA A 211 11.29 12.56 6.57
CA ALA A 211 11.52 11.50 7.56
C ALA A 211 12.92 11.58 8.19
N GLY A 212 13.96 11.84 7.38
CA GLY A 212 15.33 12.06 7.88
C GLY A 212 15.45 13.21 8.87
N LEU A 213 14.75 14.33 8.63
CA LEU A 213 14.70 15.47 9.56
C LEU A 213 14.01 15.13 10.89
N ASN A 214 13.11 14.15 10.87
CA ASN A 214 12.38 13.66 12.05
C ASN A 214 13.03 12.42 12.70
N GLY A 215 14.23 12.03 12.27
CA GLY A 215 14.97 10.89 12.83
C GLY A 215 14.50 9.51 12.35
N ALA A 216 13.66 9.45 11.32
CA ALA A 216 13.10 8.22 10.75
C ALA A 216 13.51 7.99 9.28
N GLY A 217 14.65 8.55 8.86
CA GLY A 217 15.10 8.51 7.47
C GLY A 217 15.61 7.14 7.01
N PRO A 218 15.87 6.99 5.69
CA PRO A 218 16.39 5.76 5.11
C PRO A 218 17.72 5.32 5.74
N GLN A 219 17.86 4.01 5.98
CA GLN A 219 19.04 3.41 6.60
C GLN A 219 19.37 2.03 6.03
N ILE A 220 20.66 1.66 6.07
CA ILE A 220 21.12 0.31 5.75
C ILE A 220 20.94 -0.55 7.00
N MET A 221 20.01 -1.50 6.95
CA MET A 221 19.76 -2.46 8.03
C MET A 221 20.75 -3.63 7.96
N LEU A 222 21.01 -4.15 6.76
CA LEU A 222 21.97 -5.22 6.50
C LEU A 222 22.90 -4.83 5.36
N GLY A 223 24.20 -4.96 5.61
CA GLY A 223 25.26 -4.57 4.69
C GLY A 223 26.08 -3.38 5.19
N THR A 224 26.90 -2.81 4.31
CA THR A 224 27.70 -1.61 4.60
C THR A 224 27.61 -0.64 3.44
N THR A 225 27.90 0.64 3.70
CA THR A 225 27.86 1.71 2.67
C THR A 225 28.68 1.39 1.42
N THR A 226 29.76 0.63 1.56
CA THR A 226 30.67 0.25 0.47
C THR A 226 30.27 -1.02 -0.29
N ARG A 227 29.27 -1.79 0.19
CA ARG A 227 28.80 -2.98 -0.54
C ARG A 227 28.10 -2.55 -1.82
N LYS A 228 28.28 -3.36 -2.86
CA LYS A 228 27.59 -3.18 -4.14
C LYS A 228 26.10 -3.44 -3.98
N ALA A 229 25.26 -2.64 -4.63
CA ALA A 229 23.81 -2.80 -4.56
C ALA A 229 23.32 -4.04 -5.33
N GLY A 230 23.92 -4.35 -6.48
CA GLY A 230 23.52 -5.49 -7.31
C GLY A 230 22.07 -5.35 -7.80
N LYS A 231 21.37 -6.48 -8.01
CA LYS A 231 19.95 -6.44 -8.38
C LYS A 231 19.12 -6.01 -7.17
N ILE A 232 18.39 -4.91 -7.32
CA ILE A 232 17.50 -4.36 -6.29
C ILE A 232 16.08 -4.88 -6.52
N PHE A 233 15.45 -5.32 -5.44
CA PHE A 233 14.01 -5.55 -5.38
C PHE A 233 13.38 -4.56 -4.38
N VAL A 234 12.44 -3.75 -4.83
CA VAL A 234 11.60 -2.90 -3.96
C VAL A 234 10.42 -3.73 -3.45
N ASP A 235 10.49 -4.16 -2.19
CA ASP A 235 9.49 -4.98 -1.51
C ASP A 235 8.61 -4.11 -0.62
N MET A 236 7.58 -3.51 -1.22
CA MET A 236 6.74 -2.47 -0.60
C MET A 236 5.27 -2.57 -1.00
N THR A 237 4.80 -3.70 -1.54
CA THR A 237 3.39 -3.89 -1.89
C THR A 237 2.95 -5.33 -1.69
N GLY A 238 1.64 -5.58 -1.70
CA GLY A 238 1.03 -6.88 -1.45
C GLY A 238 0.52 -7.05 -0.02
N GLY A 239 0.13 -5.96 0.65
CA GLY A 239 -0.61 -5.99 1.91
C GLY A 239 0.27 -5.95 3.17
N THR A 240 1.12 -6.95 3.41
CA THR A 240 2.02 -6.95 4.59
C THR A 240 3.23 -7.86 4.38
N GLU A 241 4.12 -8.00 5.37
CA GLU A 241 5.33 -8.83 5.26
C GLU A 241 5.01 -10.26 4.79
N GLY A 242 5.66 -10.70 3.72
CA GLY A 242 5.55 -12.02 3.12
C GLY A 242 6.14 -13.15 3.97
N ALA A 243 6.45 -14.28 3.34
CA ALA A 243 7.10 -15.41 4.01
C ALA A 243 8.61 -15.16 4.15
N ARG A 244 9.15 -15.21 5.37
CA ARG A 244 10.60 -15.00 5.61
C ARG A 244 11.49 -16.00 4.87
N GLU A 245 11.00 -17.22 4.67
CA GLU A 245 11.69 -18.30 3.98
C GLU A 245 11.93 -17.98 2.48
N ILE A 246 11.30 -16.93 1.94
CA ILE A 246 11.46 -16.52 0.54
C ILE A 246 12.87 -15.98 0.23
N PHE A 247 13.60 -15.49 1.23
CA PHE A 247 14.88 -14.80 1.02
C PHE A 247 15.96 -15.70 0.41
N GLU A 248 15.97 -17.00 0.72
CA GLU A 248 16.85 -17.97 0.05
C GLU A 248 16.55 -18.08 -1.45
N SER A 249 15.26 -18.09 -1.81
CA SER A 249 14.86 -18.18 -3.21
C SER A 249 15.17 -16.88 -3.97
N LEU A 250 15.02 -15.73 -3.32
CA LEU A 250 15.34 -14.43 -3.92
C LEU A 250 16.84 -14.29 -4.23
N THR A 251 17.72 -14.72 -3.32
CA THR A 251 19.17 -14.67 -3.54
C THR A 251 19.60 -15.63 -4.65
N ASN A 252 19.02 -16.82 -4.69
CA ASN A 252 19.20 -17.77 -5.79
C ASN A 252 18.67 -17.21 -7.14
N GLY A 253 17.62 -16.40 -7.11
CA GLY A 253 17.09 -15.63 -8.24
C GLY A 253 17.94 -14.41 -8.63
N GLY A 254 19.04 -14.17 -7.93
CA GLY A 254 20.02 -13.12 -8.21
C GLY A 254 19.74 -11.77 -7.53
N VAL A 255 18.69 -11.67 -6.69
CA VAL A 255 18.45 -10.46 -5.89
C VAL A 255 19.57 -10.29 -4.88
N SER A 256 20.17 -9.10 -4.87
CA SER A 256 21.30 -8.76 -3.99
C SER A 256 20.88 -7.83 -2.85
N THR A 257 19.91 -6.96 -3.11
CA THR A 257 19.44 -5.94 -2.16
C THR A 257 17.92 -5.88 -2.17
N ILE A 258 17.33 -5.90 -0.98
CA ILE A 258 15.92 -5.54 -0.78
C ILE A 258 15.86 -4.10 -0.26
N VAL A 259 14.99 -3.30 -0.87
CA VAL A 259 14.59 -2.00 -0.34
C VAL A 259 13.16 -2.14 0.16
N ALA A 260 12.95 -2.05 1.48
CA ALA A 260 11.66 -2.27 2.12
C ALA A 260 11.25 -1.09 3.01
N MET A 261 9.97 -1.03 3.36
CA MET A 261 9.42 -0.02 4.26
C MET A 261 9.84 -0.25 5.72
N HIS A 262 9.79 -1.50 6.14
CA HIS A 262 10.20 -2.02 7.44
C HIS A 262 10.60 -3.50 7.31
N LEU A 263 11.18 -4.07 8.37
CA LEU A 263 11.47 -5.50 8.42
C LEU A 263 11.45 -5.97 9.89
N SER A 264 10.62 -6.95 10.21
CA SER A 264 10.61 -7.55 11.55
C SER A 264 11.91 -8.31 11.84
N GLU A 265 12.22 -8.49 13.13
CA GLU A 265 13.47 -9.11 13.56
C GLU A 265 13.65 -10.54 13.01
N GLU A 266 12.56 -11.29 12.85
CA GLU A 266 12.61 -12.63 12.28
C GLU A 266 12.94 -12.61 10.78
N HIS A 267 12.41 -11.64 10.04
CA HIS A 267 12.77 -11.45 8.64
C HIS A 267 14.20 -10.92 8.49
N ARG A 268 14.64 -10.01 9.39
CA ARG A 268 16.02 -9.51 9.41
C ARG A 268 17.03 -10.65 9.56
N LYS A 269 16.80 -11.56 10.52
CA LYS A 269 17.68 -12.73 10.73
C LYS A 269 17.73 -13.64 9.50
N GLU A 270 16.58 -13.89 8.87
CA GLU A 270 16.53 -14.77 7.70
C GLU A 270 17.18 -14.11 6.47
N ALA A 271 17.02 -12.80 6.28
CA ALA A 271 17.72 -12.05 5.23
C ALA A 271 19.24 -12.06 5.44
N GLU A 272 19.71 -11.88 6.69
CA GLU A 272 21.13 -11.94 7.06
C GLU A 272 21.73 -13.32 6.80
N LYS A 273 21.03 -14.38 7.19
CA LYS A 273 21.41 -15.78 6.95
C LYS A 273 21.57 -16.08 5.45
N ASN A 274 20.75 -15.46 4.62
CA ASN A 274 20.79 -15.62 3.17
C ASN A 274 21.68 -14.58 2.46
N HIS A 275 22.47 -13.79 3.20
CA HIS A 275 23.42 -12.82 2.68
C HIS A 275 22.82 -11.68 1.84
N LEU A 276 21.54 -11.36 2.04
CA LEU A 276 20.91 -10.18 1.44
C LEU A 276 21.44 -8.90 2.09
N ASN A 277 21.57 -7.86 1.27
CA ASN A 277 21.58 -6.51 1.79
C ASN A 277 20.14 -6.03 1.96
N VAL A 278 19.91 -5.20 2.97
CA VAL A 278 18.58 -4.64 3.26
C VAL A 278 18.72 -3.16 3.55
N VAL A 279 18.00 -2.35 2.78
CA VAL A 279 17.81 -0.92 3.04
C VAL A 279 16.36 -0.72 3.49
N ILE A 280 16.19 -0.08 4.65
CA ILE A 280 14.88 0.31 5.16
C ILE A 280 14.68 1.77 4.83
N ALA A 281 13.74 2.05 3.91
CA ALA A 281 13.42 3.39 3.47
C ALA A 281 12.62 4.18 4.52
N GLY A 282 11.93 3.47 5.42
CA GLY A 282 11.06 4.03 6.46
C GLY A 282 9.59 3.85 6.10
N HIS A 283 8.81 3.31 7.04
CA HIS A 283 7.40 2.94 6.85
C HIS A 283 6.55 4.15 6.47
N ILE A 284 6.34 5.07 7.42
CA ILE A 284 5.50 6.25 7.22
C ILE A 284 5.92 7.08 6.00
N SER A 285 7.22 7.23 5.74
CA SER A 285 7.68 7.99 4.55
C SER A 285 7.39 7.29 3.23
N SER A 286 7.40 5.95 3.21
CA SER A 286 7.04 5.19 2.01
C SER A 286 5.53 5.28 1.76
N ASP A 287 4.71 5.10 2.79
CA ASP A 287 3.26 5.28 2.68
C ASP A 287 2.91 6.69 2.21
N ASN A 288 3.60 7.69 2.78
CA ASN A 288 3.46 9.08 2.34
C ASN A 288 3.79 9.25 0.86
N LEU A 289 4.87 8.64 0.36
CA LEU A 289 5.23 8.72 -1.04
C LEU A 289 4.11 8.13 -1.91
N GLY A 290 3.58 6.97 -1.54
CA GLY A 290 2.52 6.28 -2.28
C GLY A 290 1.24 7.08 -2.33
N VAL A 291 0.77 7.54 -1.16
CA VAL A 291 -0.44 8.35 -1.04
C VAL A 291 -0.27 9.69 -1.77
N ASN A 292 0.90 10.33 -1.70
CA ASN A 292 1.15 11.58 -2.42
C ASN A 292 1.09 11.39 -3.94
N LEU A 293 1.75 10.37 -4.47
CA LEU A 293 1.72 10.06 -5.90
C LEU A 293 0.29 9.72 -6.36
N LEU A 294 -0.46 8.95 -5.59
CA LEU A 294 -1.85 8.61 -5.90
C LEU A 294 -2.76 9.85 -5.89
N LEU A 295 -2.61 10.72 -4.89
CA LEU A 295 -3.36 11.97 -4.79
C LEU A 295 -2.96 12.97 -5.88
N ASP A 296 -1.69 13.03 -6.28
CA ASP A 296 -1.23 13.84 -7.42
C ASP A 296 -1.95 13.40 -8.72
N GLU A 297 -2.07 12.09 -8.97
CA GLU A 297 -2.80 11.55 -10.12
C GLU A 297 -4.30 11.86 -10.08
N LEU A 298 -4.94 11.67 -8.92
CA LEU A 298 -6.37 12.01 -8.72
C LEU A 298 -6.64 13.51 -8.87
N ALA A 299 -5.68 14.35 -8.47
CA ALA A 299 -5.80 15.80 -8.48
C ALA A 299 -5.43 16.46 -9.82
N LYS A 300 -5.11 15.69 -10.87
CA LYS A 300 -4.78 16.25 -12.19
C LYS A 300 -5.93 17.10 -12.76
N ASP A 301 -7.15 16.59 -12.64
CA ASP A 301 -8.36 17.22 -13.19
C ASP A 301 -9.29 17.80 -12.11
N HIS A 302 -8.95 17.63 -10.83
CA HIS A 302 -9.76 18.04 -9.68
C HIS A 302 -8.89 18.66 -8.59
N SER A 303 -9.37 19.73 -7.95
CA SER A 303 -8.69 20.29 -6.79
C SER A 303 -9.29 19.71 -5.50
N PHE A 304 -8.42 19.24 -4.60
CA PHE A 304 -8.79 18.77 -3.26
C PHE A 304 -8.08 19.59 -2.21
N GLU A 305 -8.83 20.02 -1.20
CA GLU A 305 -8.26 20.60 0.01
C GLU A 305 -7.90 19.45 0.96
N ILE A 306 -6.61 19.24 1.20
CA ILE A 306 -6.13 18.09 1.98
C ILE A 306 -5.59 18.58 3.31
N LEU A 307 -6.25 18.15 4.39
CA LEU A 307 -5.79 18.32 5.75
C LEU A 307 -4.98 17.09 6.18
N GLU A 308 -3.78 17.34 6.69
CA GLU A 308 -2.82 16.33 7.09
C GLU A 308 -3.04 15.89 8.55
N CYS A 309 -3.09 14.57 8.81
CA CYS A 309 -3.04 14.03 10.17
C CYS A 309 -2.29 12.69 10.21
N SER A 310 -2.13 12.13 11.42
CA SER A 310 -1.69 10.75 11.64
C SER A 310 -0.52 10.29 10.74
N GLY A 311 0.60 11.00 10.82
CA GLY A 311 1.82 10.68 10.05
C GLY A 311 1.82 11.11 8.57
N PHE A 312 0.66 11.39 7.96
CA PHE A 312 0.60 11.86 6.58
C PHE A 312 1.03 13.33 6.47
N ARG A 313 1.75 13.67 5.40
CA ARG A 313 2.26 14.97 5.02
C ARG A 313 2.16 15.11 3.50
N ARG A 314 1.62 16.22 3.01
CA ARG A 314 1.38 16.43 1.60
C ARG A 314 2.63 17.00 0.93
N PHE A 315 3.17 16.26 -0.04
CA PHE A 315 4.23 16.69 -0.95
C PHE A 315 3.70 16.68 -2.38
N SER A 316 3.02 17.76 -2.77
CA SER A 316 2.44 17.89 -4.11
C SER A 316 3.51 18.03 -5.18
N ARG A 317 3.44 17.19 -6.22
CA ARG A 317 4.24 17.32 -7.45
C ARG A 317 3.51 18.09 -8.55
N LEU A 318 2.23 18.42 -8.35
CA LEU A 318 1.48 19.29 -9.25
C LEU A 318 1.94 20.74 -9.09
N GLU A 319 2.09 21.45 -10.21
CA GLU A 319 2.26 22.90 -10.20
C GLU A 319 1.03 23.56 -9.56
N LYS A 320 1.25 24.55 -8.67
CA LYS A 320 0.14 25.35 -8.15
C LYS A 320 -0.54 26.03 -9.34
N ARG A 321 -1.78 25.63 -9.65
CA ARG A 321 -2.61 26.38 -10.59
C ARG A 321 -2.78 27.78 -9.99
N SER A 322 -2.29 28.80 -10.68
CA SER A 322 -2.55 30.19 -10.35
C SER A 322 -4.06 30.39 -10.33
N GLU A 323 -4.60 30.79 -9.18
CA GLU A 323 -5.98 31.29 -9.08
C GLU A 323 -6.18 32.56 -9.92
#